data_AF-A0A356QV55-F1
#
_entry.id   AF-A0A356QV55-F1
#
_cell.length_a   1.000
_cell.length_b   1.000
_cell.length_c   1.000
_cell.angle_alpha   90.00
_cell.angle_beta   90.00
_cell.angle_gamma   90.00
#
_symmetry.space_group_name_H-M   'P 1'
#
loop_
_entity.id
_entity.type
_entity.pdbx_description
1 polymer ?
#
loop_
_entity_poly.entity_id
_entity_poly.type
_entity_poly.pdbx_seq_one_letter_code
_entity_poly.pdbx_strand_id
1 'polypeptide(L)' 'LAGARVLDVGCGGGILSESLAAKGANVVGIDAGLAPINVARLHA' A
#
# COMPACT_ATOMS: atom_id res chain seq x y z
N LEU A 1 5.25 -2.10 -13.43
CA LEU A 1 4.46 -0.88 -13.13
C LEU A 1 5.37 0.34 -12.93
N ALA A 2 6.54 0.36 -13.56
CA ALA A 2 7.56 1.39 -13.33
C ALA A 2 7.00 2.81 -13.56
N GLY A 3 7.08 3.65 -12.53
CA GLY A 3 6.66 5.06 -12.60
C GLY A 3 5.16 5.30 -12.50
N ALA A 4 4.32 4.26 -12.40
CA ALA A 4 2.88 4.42 -12.20
C ALA A 4 2.59 5.00 -10.82
N ARG A 5 1.63 5.94 -10.73
CA ARG A 5 1.09 6.42 -9.46
C ARG A 5 -0.18 5.66 -9.13
N VAL A 6 -0.25 5.02 -7.97
CA VAL A 6 -1.37 4.18 -7.57
C VAL A 6 -1.93 4.63 -6.22
N LEU A 7 -3.25 4.63 -6.10
CA LEU A 7 -3.99 4.77 -4.85
C LEU A 7 -4.64 3.42 -4.51
N ASP A 8 -4.25 2.82 -3.39
CA ASP A 8 -4.78 1.55 -2.88
C ASP A 8 -5.81 1.84 -1.78
N VAL A 9 -7.10 1.74 -2.10
CA VAL A 9 -8.22 2.11 -1.21
C VAL A 9 -8.70 0.89 -0.43
N GLY A 10 -8.71 0.99 0.90
CA GLY A 10 -8.94 -0.16 1.77
C GLY A 10 -7.73 -1.08 1.79
N CYS A 11 -6.52 -0.51 1.92
CA CYS A 11 -5.27 -1.24 1.75
C CYS A 11 -5.01 -2.31 2.83
N GLY A 12 -5.77 -2.30 3.93
CA GLY A 12 -5.62 -3.27 5.01
C GLY A 12 -4.18 -3.29 5.54
N GLY A 13 -3.60 -4.49 5.61
CA GLY A 13 -2.20 -4.69 6.01
C GLY A 13 -1.16 -4.39 4.92
N GLY A 14 -1.54 -3.86 3.76
CA GLY A 14 -0.60 -3.36 2.75
C GLY A 14 -0.05 -4.38 1.74
N ILE A 15 -0.51 -5.64 1.73
CA ILE A 15 0.02 -6.70 0.84
C ILE A 15 -0.03 -6.32 -0.65
N LEU A 16 -1.15 -5.72 -1.09
CA LEU A 16 -1.29 -5.27 -2.47
C LEU A 16 -0.34 -4.10 -2.74
N SER A 17 -0.31 -3.10 -1.86
CA SER A 17 0.60 -1.96 -1.91
C SER A 17 2.07 -2.39 -2.03
N GLU A 18 2.52 -3.36 -1.24
CA GLU A 18 3.88 -3.94 -1.30
C GLU A 18 4.17 -4.56 -2.67
N SER A 19 3.24 -5.38 -3.18
CA SER A 19 3.38 -6.03 -4.48
C SER A 19 3.42 -5.04 -5.64
N LEU A 20 2.68 -3.93 -5.54
CA LEU A 20 2.67 -2.86 -6.53
C LEU A 20 3.97 -2.05 -6.49
N ALA A 21 4.47 -1.73 -5.30
CA ALA A 21 5.75 -1.07 -5.08
C ALA A 21 6.93 -1.92 -5.61
N ALA A 22 6.93 -3.23 -5.34
CA ALA A 22 7.93 -4.17 -5.86
C ALA A 22 7.95 -4.22 -7.40
N LYS A 23 6.82 -3.90 -8.06
CA LYS A 23 6.73 -3.76 -9.52
C LYS A 23 7.11 -2.37 -10.04
N GLY A 24 7.62 -1.48 -9.18
CA GLY A 24 8.11 -0.14 -9.51
C GLY A 24 7.05 0.97 -9.51
N ALA A 25 5.87 0.74 -8.90
CA ALA A 25 4.88 1.79 -8.73
C ALA A 25 5.19 2.70 -7.53
N ASN A 26 4.73 3.94 -7.58
CA ASN A 26 4.63 4.83 -6.43
C ASN A 26 3.21 4.73 -5.87
N VAL A 27 3.08 4.10 -4.70
CA VAL A 27 1.79 3.71 -4.13
C VAL A 27 1.48 4.54 -2.89
N VAL A 28 0.25 5.04 -2.79
CA VAL A 28 -0.32 5.57 -1.55
C VAL A 28 -1.46 4.65 -1.14
N GLY A 29 -1.37 4.06 0.05
CA GLY A 29 -2.44 3.26 0.64
C GLY A 29 -3.29 4.07 1.61
N ILE A 30 -4.61 3.88 1.59
CA ILE A 30 -5.54 4.43 2.58
C ILE A 30 -6.44 3.32 3.14
N ASP A 31 -6.75 3.40 4.42
CA ASP A 31 -7.71 2.52 5.08
C ASP A 31 -8.43 3.28 6.19
N ALA A 32 -9.68 2.91 6.48
CA ALA A 32 -10.45 3.51 7.57
C ALA A 32 -10.02 2.96 8.94
N GLY A 33 -9.44 1.76 8.98
CA GLY A 33 -8.97 1.11 10.19
C GLY A 33 -7.56 1.55 10.57
N LEU A 34 -7.39 2.05 11.79
CA LEU A 34 -6.07 2.39 12.31
C LEU A 34 -5.19 1.16 12.55
N ALA A 35 -5.78 0.06 13.03
CA ALA A 35 -5.08 -1.19 13.26
C ALA A 35 -4.44 -1.76 11.97
N PRO A 36 -5.15 -1.93 10.85
CA PRO A 36 -4.53 -2.38 9.60
C PRO A 36 -3.45 -1.42 9.09
N ILE A 37 -3.64 -0.09 9.19
CA ILE A 37 -2.60 0.89 8.82
C ILE A 37 -1.31 0.71 9.63
N ASN A 38 -1.43 0.42 10.92
CA ASN A 38 -0.24 0.16 11.75
C ASN A 38 0.50 -1.09 11.30
N VAL A 39 -0.22 -2.15 10.87
CA VAL A 39 0.38 -3.34 10.28
C VAL A 39 1.05 -2.99 8.95
N ALA A 40 0.35 -2.30 8.05
CA ALA A 40 0.89 -1.91 6.74
C ALA A 40 2.21 -1.12 6.85
N ARG A 41 2.33 -0.23 7.84
CA ARG A 41 3.54 0.57 8.09
C ARG A 41 4.75 -0.21 8.58
N LEU A 42 4.56 -1.40 9.16
CA LEU A 42 5.68 -2.21 9.64
C LEU A 42 6.46 -2.88 8.49
N HIS A 43 5.88 -2.92 7.28
CA HIS A 43 6.41 -3.66 6.12
C HIS A 43 6.65 -2.73 4.90
N ALA A 44 6.26 -1.46 5.01
CA ALA A 44 6.32 -0.46 3.95
C ALA A 44 7.68 0.23 3.82
#